data_AF-A0A851DRZ5-F1
#
_entry.id   AF-A0A851DRZ5-F1
#
_cell.length_a   1.000
_cell.length_b   1.000
_cell.length_c   1.000
_cell.angle_alpha   90.00
_cell.angle_beta   90.00
_cell.angle_gamma   90.00
#
_symmetry.space_group_name_H-M   'P 1'
#
loop_
_entity.id
_entity.type
_entity.pdbx_description
1 polymer ?
#
loop_
_entity_poly.entity_id
_entity_poly.type
_entity_poly.pdbx_seq_one_letter_code
_entity_poly.pdbx_strand_id
1 'polypeptide(L)' 'MPLITLMERQAVVFEGTDLWESSDQSCEIMLKHLAAARQIAQNAATYSLTAERLLEGREQQENLLHVNKT' A
#
# COMPACT_ATOMS: atom_id res chain seq x y z
N MET A 1 -1.96 -0.99 -2.30
CA MET A 1 -3.21 -1.61 -2.80
C MET A 1 -3.00 -3.00 -3.40
N PRO A 2 -2.09 -3.24 -4.37
CA PRO A 2 -2.00 -4.56 -5.03
C PRO A 2 -1.80 -5.73 -4.06
N LEU A 3 -0.90 -5.62 -3.09
CA LEU A 3 -0.71 -6.67 -2.09
C LEU A 3 -2.00 -6.97 -1.29
N ILE A 4 -2.72 -5.93 -0.87
CA ILE A 4 -3.92 -6.06 -0.04
C ILE A 4 -5.04 -6.71 -0.85
N THR A 5 -5.28 -6.24 -2.08
CA THR A 5 -6.29 -6.83 -2.98
C THR A 5 -5.93 -8.25 -3.43
N LEU A 6 -4.64 -8.61 -3.45
CA LEU A 6 -4.19 -9.99 -3.70
C LEU A 6 -4.46 -10.91 -2.50
N MET A 7 -4.28 -10.42 -1.27
CA MET A 7 -4.44 -11.23 -0.04
C MET A 7 -5.88 -11.32 0.45
N GLU A 8 -6.70 -10.29 0.20
CA GLU A 8 -8.09 -10.24 0.62
C GLU A 8 -9.01 -10.86 -0.44
N ARG A 9 -9.46 -12.09 -0.17
CA ARG A 9 -10.29 -12.90 -1.08
C ARG A 9 -11.66 -12.27 -1.43
N GLN A 10 -12.10 -11.26 -0.69
CA GLN A 10 -13.38 -10.55 -0.87
C GLN A 10 -13.17 -9.04 -1.03
N ALA A 11 -11.98 -8.59 -1.40
CA ALA A 11 -11.74 -7.16 -1.62
C ALA A 11 -12.68 -6.65 -2.72
N VAL A 12 -13.60 -5.77 -2.34
CA VAL A 12 -14.43 -5.01 -3.29
C VAL A 12 -13.53 -3.93 -3.87
N VAL A 13 -13.01 -4.18 -5.06
CA VAL A 13 -12.24 -3.19 -5.81
C VAL A 13 -13.24 -2.37 -6.65
N PHE A 14 -12.95 -1.08 -6.83
CA PHE A 14 -13.73 -0.22 -7.71
C PHE A 14 -13.79 -0.82 -9.13
N GLU A 15 -14.93 -0.62 -9.82
CA GLU A 15 -15.15 -1.17 -11.16
C GLU A 15 -13.98 -0.85 -12.12
N GLY A 16 -13.47 -1.86 -12.82
CA GLY A 16 -12.39 -1.71 -13.81
C GLY A 16 -11.00 -2.17 -13.38
N THR A 17 -10.87 -2.90 -12.26
CA THR A 17 -9.58 -3.45 -11.79
C THR A 17 -9.59 -4.97 -11.72
N ASP A 18 -9.65 -5.62 -12.89
CA ASP A 18 -9.32 -7.05 -13.04
C ASP A 18 -7.79 -7.22 -12.91
N LEU A 19 -7.27 -7.14 -11.68
CA LEU A 19 -5.83 -7.01 -11.45
C LEU A 19 -5.04 -8.32 -11.59
N TRP A 20 -5.71 -9.45 -11.36
CA TRP A 20 -5.04 -10.74 -11.12
C TRP A 20 -5.47 -11.85 -12.07
N GLU A 21 -6.60 -11.68 -12.76
CA GLU A 21 -7.13 -12.66 -13.69
C GLU A 21 -6.74 -12.23 -15.12
N SER A 22 -6.32 -13.18 -15.96
CA SER A 22 -6.14 -13.06 -17.43
C SER A 22 -4.76 -12.67 -18.04
N SER A 23 -3.63 -13.19 -17.54
CA SER A 23 -2.35 -13.14 -18.30
C SER A 23 -1.36 -14.25 -17.92
N ASP A 24 -0.58 -14.74 -18.90
CA ASP A 24 0.55 -15.65 -18.68
C ASP A 24 1.62 -15.05 -17.73
N GLN A 25 1.60 -13.74 -17.52
CA GLN A 25 2.50 -13.00 -16.62
C GLN A 25 1.93 -12.80 -15.20
N SER A 26 0.68 -13.20 -14.94
CA SER A 26 0.01 -12.92 -13.65
C SER A 26 0.78 -13.48 -12.45
N CYS A 27 1.34 -14.70 -12.57
CA CYS A 27 2.15 -15.30 -11.50
C CYS A 27 3.45 -14.52 -11.21
N GLU A 28 4.13 -14.05 -12.25
CA GLU A 28 5.37 -13.27 -12.08
C GLU A 28 5.07 -11.93 -11.39
N ILE A 29 3.99 -11.26 -11.78
CA ILE A 29 3.56 -9.99 -11.19
C ILE A 29 3.15 -10.20 -9.72
N MET A 30 2.37 -11.25 -9.43
CA MET A 30 2.02 -11.63 -8.04
C MET A 30 3.27 -11.85 -7.20
N LEU A 31 4.24 -12.63 -7.70
CA LEU A 31 5.47 -12.94 -6.98
C LEU A 31 6.31 -11.68 -6.71
N LYS A 32 6.38 -10.74 -7.68
CA LYS A 32 7.04 -9.45 -7.48
C LYS A 32 6.38 -8.64 -6.36
N HIS A 33 5.05 -8.58 -6.32
CA HIS A 33 4.35 -7.89 -5.24
C HIS A 33 4.56 -8.56 -3.88
N LEU A 34 4.57 -9.89 -3.79
CA LEU A 34 4.87 -10.62 -2.56
C LEU A 34 6.33 -10.43 -2.11
N ALA A 35 7.28 -10.45 -3.03
CA ALA A 35 8.69 -10.19 -2.73
C ALA A 35 8.89 -8.76 -2.21
N ALA A 36 8.26 -7.76 -2.85
CA ALA A 36 8.26 -6.39 -2.39
C ALA A 36 7.62 -6.25 -1.00
N ALA A 37 6.50 -6.94 -0.74
CA ALA A 37 5.86 -6.95 0.57
C ALA A 37 6.78 -7.45 1.68
N ARG A 38 7.53 -8.53 1.42
CA ARG A 38 8.54 -9.03 2.36
C ARG A 38 9.61 -7.98 2.64
N GLN A 39 10.11 -7.29 1.62
CA GLN A 39 11.07 -6.19 1.80
C GLN A 39 10.48 -5.03 2.59
N ILE A 40 9.23 -4.66 2.33
CA ILE A 40 8.52 -3.61 3.08
C ILE A 40 8.43 -3.98 4.56
N ALA A 41 8.01 -5.21 4.88
CA ALA A 41 7.92 -5.69 6.25
C ALA A 41 9.27 -5.69 6.97
N GLN A 42 10.34 -6.14 6.28
CA GLN A 42 11.70 -6.12 6.83
C GLN A 42 12.23 -4.70 7.10
N ASN A 43 11.79 -3.71 6.32
CA ASN A 43 12.22 -2.32 6.43
C ASN A 43 11.17 -1.41 7.11
N ALA A 44 10.17 -1.97 7.80
CA ALA A 44 9.07 -1.20 8.38
C ALA A 44 9.55 -0.03 9.28
N ALA A 45 10.53 -0.30 10.14
CA ALA A 45 11.13 0.71 11.02
C ALA A 45 11.76 1.88 10.24
N THR A 46 12.38 1.61 9.08
CA THR A 46 12.97 2.64 8.23
C THR A 46 11.89 3.56 7.67
N TYR A 47 10.75 3.03 7.24
CA TYR A 47 9.64 3.85 6.76
C TYR A 47 9.05 4.71 7.88
N SER A 48 8.86 4.15 9.08
CA SER A 48 8.40 4.90 10.25
C SER A 48 9.34 6.06 10.60
N LEU A 49 10.64 5.79 10.75
CA LEU A 49 11.64 6.82 11.05
C LEU A 49 11.73 7.88 9.95
N THR A 50 11.60 7.48 8.68
CA THR A 50 11.60 8.42 7.56
C THR A 50 10.38 9.35 7.61
N ALA A 51 9.19 8.81 7.93
CA ALA A 51 7.99 9.62 8.07
C ALA A 51 8.08 10.57 9.27
N GLU A 52 8.58 10.11 10.41
CA GLU A 52 8.81 10.94 11.60
C GLU A 52 9.72 12.12 11.29
N ARG A 53 10.87 11.87 10.63
CA ARG A 53 11.81 12.92 10.23
C ARG A 53 11.22 13.90 9.22
N LEU A 54 10.37 13.43 8.30
CA LEU A 54 9.74 14.29 7.29
C LEU A 54 8.65 15.19 7.90
N LEU A 55 8.05 14.76 9.00
CA LEU A 55 6.96 15.45 9.68
C LEU A 55 7.43 16.23 10.92
N GLU A 56 8.70 16.12 11.30
CA GLU A 56 9.30 16.85 12.42
C GLU A 56 9.14 18.37 12.22
N GLY A 57 8.58 19.04 13.23
CA GLY A 57 8.34 20.48 13.20
C GLY A 57 7.21 20.95 12.29
N ARG A 58 6.46 20.04 11.65
CA ARG A 58 5.32 20.41 10.80
C ARG A 58 4.10 20.76 11.66
N GLU A 59 3.57 21.98 11.50
CA GLU A 59 2.28 22.33 12.09
C GLU A 59 1.15 21.52 11.42
N GLN A 60 0.41 20.77 12.23
CA GLN A 60 -0.75 20.02 11.78
C GLN A 60 -1.98 20.92 11.82
N GLN A 61 -2.45 21.36 10.65
CA GLN A 61 -3.69 22.10 10.56
C GLN A 61 -4.88 21.15 10.73
N GLU A 62 -5.58 21.25 11.86
CA GLU A 62 -6.67 20.34 12.25
C GLU A 62 -7.76 20.19 11.18
N ASN A 63 -8.10 21.28 10.48
CA ASN A 63 -9.06 21.26 9.36
C ASN A 63 -8.57 20.42 8.17
N LEU A 64 -7.27 20.45 7.86
CA LEU A 64 -6.67 19.64 6.80
C LEU A 64 -6.59 18.17 7.22
N LEU A 65 -6.37 17.89 8.50
CA LEU A 65 -6.45 16.52 9.01
C LEU A 65 -7.88 15.97 8.92
N HIS A 66 -8.89 16.79 9.22
CA HIS A 66 -10.29 16.36 9.22
C HIS A 66 -10.79 16.00 7.82
N VAL A 67 -10.43 16.76 6.78
CA VAL A 67 -10.84 16.47 5.39
C VAL A 67 -10.12 15.25 4.78
N ASN A 68 -8.95 14.88 5.29
CA ASN A 68 -8.19 13.71 4.83
C ASN A 68 -8.52 12.41 5.58
N LYS A 69 -9.49 12.45 6.51
CA LYS A 69 -10.03 11.22 7.11
C LYS A 69 -10.83 10.47 6.04
N THR A 70 -10.68 9.14 6.02
CA THR A 70 -11.44 8.24 5.13
C THR A 70 -12.82 7.97 5.69
#